data_AF-A0A935FU19-F1
#
_entry.id   AF-A0A935FU19-F1
#
_cell.length_a   1.000
_cell.length_b   1.000
_cell.length_c   1.000
_cell.angle_alpha   90.00
_cell.angle_beta   90.00
_cell.angle_gamma   90.00
#
_symmetry.space_group_name_H-M   'P 1'
#
loop_
_entity.id
_entity.type
_entity.pdbx_description
1 polymer ?
#
loop_
_entity_poly.entity_id
_entity_poly.type
_entity_poly.pdbx_seq_one_letter_code
_entity_poly.pdbx_strand_id
1 'polypeptide(L)'
;MRRGFSHRKKNACYAIYAFCRYIDDLVDKNLMRSLSSEESFEKISEAVNEWRQHLQALYNGEIIDHPIMIALKDTISRFDIPENLPNELIDGVNMDMSKTRYENFEDLKVYCYKVASVVGLMTTYVFGFKDDRTFNYAVDLELRCK
;
A
#
# COMPACT_ATOMS: atom_id res chain seq x y z
N MET A 1 -18.94 -23.93 11.03
CA MET A 1 -19.63 -22.65 10.73
C MET A 1 -18.78 -21.88 9.72
N ARG A 2 -19.17 -21.83 8.44
CA ARG A 2 -18.42 -21.12 7.39
C ARG A 2 -18.53 -19.62 7.65
N ARG A 3 -17.51 -19.01 8.27
CA ARG A 3 -17.41 -17.54 8.41
C ARG A 3 -17.09 -16.95 7.03
N GLY A 4 -18.11 -16.84 6.17
CA GLY A 4 -17.99 -16.10 4.92
C GLY A 4 -17.94 -14.60 5.20
N PHE A 5 -16.94 -13.90 4.68
CA PHE A 5 -16.87 -12.44 4.77
C PHE A 5 -18.12 -11.77 4.18
N SER A 6 -18.58 -10.67 4.77
CA SER A 6 -19.64 -9.85 4.17
C SER A 6 -19.17 -9.33 2.82
N HIS A 7 -20.09 -9.12 1.88
CA HIS A 7 -19.76 -8.59 0.55
C HIS A 7 -18.96 -7.28 0.64
N ARG A 8 -19.29 -6.43 1.62
CA ARG A 8 -18.56 -5.18 1.88
C ARG A 8 -17.09 -5.40 2.25
N LYS A 9 -16.79 -6.33 3.16
CA LYS A 9 -15.41 -6.63 3.56
C LYS A 9 -14.61 -7.25 2.40
N LYS A 10 -15.24 -8.09 1.58
CA LYS A 10 -14.60 -8.64 0.37
C LYS A 10 -14.23 -7.53 -0.62
N ASN A 11 -15.16 -6.62 -0.90
CA ASN A 11 -14.92 -5.50 -1.82
C ASN A 11 -13.79 -4.60 -1.33
N ALA A 12 -13.72 -4.33 -0.02
CA ALA A 12 -12.62 -3.59 0.58
C ALA A 12 -11.27 -4.29 0.40
N CYS A 13 -11.20 -5.61 0.63
CA CYS A 13 -9.99 -6.37 0.35
C CYS A 13 -9.60 -6.33 -1.13
N TYR A 14 -10.57 -6.39 -2.05
CA TYR A 14 -10.29 -6.25 -3.49
C TYR A 14 -9.79 -4.85 -3.86
N ALA A 15 -10.32 -3.79 -3.24
CA ALA A 15 -9.86 -2.43 -3.46
C ALA A 15 -8.41 -2.24 -2.97
N ILE A 16 -8.10 -2.71 -1.76
CA ILE A 16 -6.72 -2.68 -1.21
C ILE A 16 -5.78 -3.46 -2.13
N TYR A 17 -6.16 -4.67 -2.53
CA TYR A 17 -5.33 -5.48 -3.43
C TYR A 17 -5.12 -4.82 -4.79
N ALA A 18 -6.17 -4.27 -5.40
CA ALA A 18 -6.09 -3.57 -6.67
C ALA A 18 -5.17 -2.35 -6.59
N PHE A 19 -5.23 -1.61 -5.48
CA PHE A 19 -4.32 -0.49 -5.20
C PHE A 19 -2.86 -0.96 -5.14
N CYS A 20 -2.55 -1.97 -4.33
CA CYS A 20 -1.19 -2.49 -4.19
C CYS A 20 -0.66 -2.99 -5.56
N ARG A 21 -1.46 -3.80 -6.26
CA ARG A 21 -1.05 -4.38 -7.55
C ARG A 21 -0.81 -3.32 -8.62
N TYR A 22 -1.61 -2.25 -8.62
CA TYR A 22 -1.46 -1.18 -9.60
C TYR A 22 -0.18 -0.36 -9.37
N ILE A 23 0.12 -0.04 -8.10
CA ILE A 23 1.37 0.65 -7.75
C ILE A 23 2.59 -0.21 -8.12
N ASP A 24 2.59 -1.51 -7.81
CA ASP A 24 3.66 -2.43 -8.22
C ASP A 24 3.83 -2.46 -9.75
N ASP A 25 2.72 -2.63 -10.48
CA ASP A 25 2.74 -2.65 -11.95
C ASP A 25 3.24 -1.34 -12.55
N LEU A 26 3.00 -0.18 -11.92
CA LEU A 26 3.54 1.11 -12.37
C LEU A 26 5.07 1.11 -12.28
N VAL A 27 5.64 0.59 -11.20
CA VAL A 27 7.09 0.55 -11.03
C VAL A 27 7.71 -0.48 -11.96
N ASP A 28 7.16 -1.70 -12.00
CA ASP A 28 7.66 -2.79 -12.84
C ASP A 28 7.66 -2.43 -14.33
N LYS A 29 6.56 -1.82 -14.84
CA LYS A 29 6.46 -1.46 -16.27
C LYS A 29 7.46 -0.38 -16.66
N ASN A 30 7.68 0.59 -15.79
CA ASN A 30 8.63 1.67 -16.07
C ASN A 30 10.08 1.18 -15.92
N LEU A 31 10.36 0.25 -14.99
CA LEU A 31 11.65 -0.40 -14.85
C LEU A 31 11.98 -1.29 -16.06
N MET A 32 11.01 -2.07 -16.56
CA MET A 32 11.21 -2.92 -17.74
C MET A 32 11.34 -2.14 -19.06
N ARG A 33 10.60 -1.04 -19.22
CA ARG A 33 10.68 -0.20 -20.44
C ARG A 33 11.99 0.55 -20.55
N SER A 34 12.71 0.70 -19.46
CA SER A 34 13.93 1.46 -19.40
C SER A 34 15.10 0.58 -19.02
N LEU A 35 15.74 0.05 -20.06
CA LEU A 35 17.08 -0.53 -19.94
C LEU A 35 18.07 0.61 -19.68
N SER A 36 18.28 0.96 -18.41
CA SER A 36 19.35 1.85 -17.89
C SER A 36 19.33 3.32 -18.35
N SER A 37 18.72 4.21 -17.55
CA SER A 37 18.87 5.67 -17.67
C SER A 37 18.30 6.42 -16.46
N GLU A 38 18.88 7.56 -16.05
CA GLU A 38 18.31 8.44 -15.01
C GLU A 38 16.88 8.91 -15.35
N GLU A 39 16.55 9.05 -16.64
CA GLU A 39 15.23 9.43 -17.16
C GLU A 39 14.08 8.51 -16.67
N SER A 40 14.42 7.27 -16.35
CA SER A 40 13.48 6.23 -15.90
C SER A 40 13.09 6.44 -14.44
N PHE A 41 14.06 6.84 -13.63
CA PHE A 41 13.84 7.15 -12.23
C PHE A 41 12.95 8.39 -12.08
N GLU A 42 13.19 9.42 -12.89
CA GLU A 42 12.36 10.63 -12.92
C GLU A 42 10.90 10.31 -13.28
N LYS A 43 10.64 9.55 -14.35
CA LYS A 43 9.29 9.17 -14.75
C LYS A 43 8.54 8.35 -13.70
N ILE A 44 9.24 7.43 -13.03
CA ILE A 44 8.61 6.66 -11.96
C ILE A 44 8.33 7.56 -10.76
N SER A 45 9.27 8.42 -10.38
CA SER A 45 9.10 9.39 -9.29
C SER A 45 7.91 10.33 -9.56
N GLU A 46 7.76 10.82 -10.79
CA GLU A 46 6.61 11.62 -11.22
C GLU A 46 5.30 10.85 -11.08
N ALA A 47 5.24 9.62 -11.62
CA ALA A 47 4.05 8.78 -11.53
C ALA A 47 3.68 8.48 -10.07
N VAL A 48 4.66 8.20 -9.21
CA VAL A 48 4.42 7.96 -7.79
C VAL A 48 3.93 9.23 -7.09
N ASN A 49 4.52 10.38 -7.40
CA ASN A 49 4.11 11.66 -6.80
C ASN A 49 2.68 12.04 -7.21
N GLU A 50 2.29 11.80 -8.45
CA GLU A 50 0.90 11.95 -8.91
C GLU A 50 -0.06 11.09 -8.07
N TRP A 51 0.32 9.85 -7.79
CA TRP A 51 -0.48 8.96 -6.94
C TRP A 51 -0.58 9.42 -5.50
N ARG A 52 0.48 10.03 -4.94
CA ARG A 52 0.42 10.68 -3.61
C ARG A 52 -0.55 11.85 -3.60
N GLN A 53 -0.53 12.69 -4.62
CA GLN A 53 -1.46 13.81 -4.74
C GLN A 53 -2.91 13.32 -4.83
N HIS A 54 -3.16 12.26 -5.62
CA HIS A 54 -4.47 11.65 -5.68
C HIS A 54 -4.92 11.07 -4.34
N LEU A 55 -4.05 10.39 -3.60
CA LEU A 55 -4.38 9.92 -2.25
C LEU A 55 -4.74 11.07 -1.32
N GLN A 56 -3.94 12.14 -1.31
CA GLN A 56 -4.22 13.32 -0.51
C GLN A 56 -5.58 13.92 -0.85
N ALA A 57 -5.89 14.04 -2.14
CA ALA A 57 -7.20 14.49 -2.63
C ALA A 57 -8.34 13.57 -2.16
N LEU A 58 -8.15 12.24 -2.19
CA LEU A 58 -9.13 11.29 -1.65
C LEU A 58 -9.41 11.50 -0.16
N TYR A 59 -8.36 11.72 0.65
CA TYR A 59 -8.47 12.01 2.09
C TYR A 59 -9.10 13.38 2.37
N ASN A 60 -8.93 14.35 1.48
CA ASN A 60 -9.65 15.63 1.51
C ASN A 60 -11.12 15.53 1.05
N GLY A 61 -11.57 14.36 0.63
CA GLY A 61 -12.95 14.11 0.21
C GLY A 61 -13.21 14.33 -1.28
N GLU A 62 -12.18 14.57 -2.08
CA GLU A 62 -12.29 14.74 -3.54
C GLU A 62 -12.51 13.40 -4.25
N ILE A 63 -13.00 13.44 -5.49
CA ILE A 63 -13.21 12.25 -6.33
C ILE A 63 -12.19 12.29 -7.44
N ILE A 64 -11.36 11.26 -7.52
CA ILE A 64 -10.45 11.03 -8.64
C ILE A 64 -11.13 10.05 -9.59
N ASP A 65 -11.25 10.42 -10.87
CA ASP A 65 -11.88 9.61 -11.92
C ASP A 65 -10.96 8.47 -12.36
N HIS A 66 -10.68 7.55 -11.43
CA HIS A 66 -9.90 6.35 -11.65
C HIS A 66 -10.56 5.19 -10.89
N PRO A 67 -10.86 4.05 -11.54
CA PRO A 67 -11.64 2.97 -10.92
C PRO A 67 -11.07 2.48 -9.59
N ILE A 68 -9.74 2.38 -9.49
CA ILE A 68 -9.06 1.97 -8.26
C ILE A 68 -9.19 3.04 -7.17
N MET A 69 -9.10 4.33 -7.53
CA MET A 69 -9.23 5.43 -6.57
C MET A 69 -10.66 5.54 -6.03
N ILE A 70 -11.65 5.31 -6.88
CA ILE A 70 -13.07 5.29 -6.47
C ILE A 70 -13.30 4.15 -5.47
N ALA A 71 -12.81 2.95 -5.75
CA ALA A 71 -12.93 1.80 -4.85
C ALA A 71 -12.12 1.99 -3.56
N LEU A 72 -10.94 2.61 -3.64
CA LEU A 72 -10.11 2.91 -2.48
C LEU A 72 -10.77 3.97 -1.60
N LYS A 73 -11.31 5.04 -2.17
CA LYS A 73 -12.09 6.08 -1.46
C LYS A 73 -13.21 5.47 -0.63
N ASP A 74 -13.98 4.58 -1.26
CA ASP A 74 -15.05 3.85 -0.60
C ASP A 74 -14.55 3.05 0.62
N THR A 75 -13.37 2.44 0.48
CA THR A 75 -12.75 1.62 1.51
C THR A 75 -12.19 2.46 2.66
N ILE A 76 -11.39 3.49 2.36
CA ILE A 76 -10.77 4.36 3.38
C ILE A 76 -11.83 5.07 4.23
N SER A 77 -12.90 5.58 3.61
CA SER A 77 -13.95 6.31 4.33
C SER A 77 -14.88 5.40 5.13
N ARG A 78 -15.01 4.12 4.76
CA ARG A 78 -15.90 3.17 5.46
C ARG A 78 -15.25 2.48 6.65
N PHE A 79 -13.94 2.31 6.60
CA PHE A 79 -13.16 1.56 7.60
C PHE A 79 -12.16 2.44 8.35
N ASP A 80 -12.24 3.77 8.14
CA ASP A 80 -11.40 4.77 8.79
C ASP A 80 -9.90 4.44 8.69
N ILE A 81 -9.47 4.02 7.50
CA ILE A 81 -8.07 3.66 7.25
C ILE A 81 -7.23 4.94 7.29
N PRO A 82 -6.24 5.04 8.18
CA PRO A 82 -5.46 6.26 8.34
C PRO A 82 -4.55 6.50 7.12
N GLU A 83 -4.36 7.77 6.78
CA GLU A 83 -3.62 8.23 5.60
C GLU A 83 -2.16 7.79 5.58
N ASN A 84 -1.55 7.56 6.74
CA ASN A 84 -0.15 7.15 6.82
C ASN A 84 0.08 5.78 6.16
N LEU A 85 -0.86 4.84 6.25
CA LEU A 85 -0.68 3.49 5.72
C LEU A 85 -0.52 3.45 4.19
N PRO A 86 -1.46 3.94 3.36
CA PRO A 86 -1.26 3.93 1.92
C PRO A 86 -0.04 4.75 1.49
N ASN A 87 0.33 5.79 2.23
CA ASN A 87 1.56 6.56 1.98
C ASN A 87 2.84 5.76 2.31
N GLU A 88 2.86 4.98 3.39
CA GLU A 88 3.97 4.09 3.75
C GLU A 88 4.15 2.98 2.72
N LEU A 89 3.07 2.47 2.11
CA LEU A 89 3.15 1.52 1.00
C LEU A 89 3.88 2.15 -0.19
N ILE A 90 3.50 3.37 -0.57
CA ILE A 90 4.16 4.10 -1.65
C ILE A 90 5.63 4.35 -1.34
N ASP A 91 5.99 4.63 -0.07
CA ASP A 91 7.39 4.73 0.34
C ASP A 91 8.13 3.40 0.19
N GLY A 92 7.51 2.28 0.51
CA GLY A 92 8.08 0.94 0.33
C GLY A 92 8.42 0.69 -1.14
N VAL A 93 7.49 1.03 -2.02
CA VAL A 93 7.65 0.86 -3.47
C VAL A 93 8.72 1.81 -4.04
N ASN A 94 8.86 3.02 -3.51
CA ASN A 94 10.00 3.90 -3.83
C ASN A 94 11.35 3.32 -3.38
N MET A 95 11.38 2.55 -2.29
CA MET A 95 12.61 1.90 -1.85
C MET A 95 13.05 0.79 -2.82
N ASP A 96 12.12 0.09 -3.46
CA ASP A 96 12.43 -0.93 -4.48
C ASP A 96 13.20 -0.35 -5.68
N MET A 97 12.95 0.93 -6.02
CA MET A 97 13.62 1.58 -7.15
C MET A 97 15.07 1.97 -6.86
N SER A 98 15.38 2.27 -5.59
CA SER A 98 16.66 2.89 -5.20
C SER A 98 17.61 1.93 -4.49
N LYS A 99 17.11 0.85 -3.89
CA LYS A 99 17.91 -0.08 -3.10
C LYS A 99 17.93 -1.47 -3.72
N THR A 100 19.08 -1.83 -4.30
CA THR A 100 19.36 -3.19 -4.78
C THR A 100 19.92 -4.10 -3.68
N ARG A 101 20.40 -3.51 -2.57
CA ARG A 101 20.94 -4.26 -1.42
C ARG A 101 20.72 -3.48 -0.11
N TYR A 102 20.24 -4.18 0.91
CA TYR A 102 20.16 -3.66 2.28
C TYR A 102 21.47 -3.94 3.03
N GLU A 103 21.98 -2.95 3.76
CA GLU A 103 23.27 -3.06 4.44
C GLU A 103 23.18 -3.94 5.69
N ASN A 104 22.04 -3.91 6.37
CA ASN A 104 21.81 -4.63 7.61
C ASN A 104 20.37 -5.17 7.68
N PHE A 105 20.13 -6.02 8.67
CA PHE A 105 18.82 -6.66 8.86
C PHE A 105 17.72 -5.66 9.26
N GLU A 106 18.06 -4.56 9.94
CA GLU A 106 17.08 -3.53 10.31
C GLU A 106 16.55 -2.79 9.07
N ASP A 107 17.42 -2.49 8.10
CA ASP A 107 17.00 -1.91 6.83
C ASP A 107 16.06 -2.86 6.05
N LEU A 108 16.33 -4.17 6.09
CA LEU A 108 15.45 -5.18 5.50
C LEU A 108 14.10 -5.24 6.22
N LYS A 109 14.07 -5.15 7.56
CA LYS A 109 12.81 -5.10 8.32
C LYS A 109 11.97 -3.88 7.97
N VAL A 110 12.58 -2.70 7.85
CA VAL A 110 11.87 -1.47 7.46
C VAL A 110 11.25 -1.65 6.08
N TYR A 111 11.96 -2.27 5.16
CA TYR A 111 11.42 -2.61 3.85
C TYR A 111 10.23 -3.56 3.95
N CYS A 112 10.39 -4.73 4.60
CA CYS A 112 9.32 -5.71 4.78
C CYS A 112 8.08 -5.10 5.44
N TYR A 113 8.27 -4.22 6.42
CA TYR A 113 7.18 -3.49 7.04
C TYR A 113 6.39 -2.66 6.02
N LYS A 114 7.09 -1.88 5.19
CA LYS A 114 6.44 -0.97 4.22
C LYS A 114 5.74 -1.69 3.08
N VAL A 115 6.32 -2.76 2.53
CA VAL A 115 5.74 -3.44 1.36
C VAL A 115 4.78 -4.57 1.71
N ALA A 116 4.93 -5.21 2.88
CA ALA A 116 4.10 -6.34 3.28
C ALA A 116 3.20 -6.01 4.48
N SER A 117 3.76 -5.46 5.56
CA SER A 117 2.99 -5.26 6.79
C SER A 117 1.93 -4.17 6.64
N VAL A 118 2.21 -3.09 5.91
CA VAL A 118 1.24 -2.01 5.67
C VAL A 118 -0.06 -2.52 5.02
N VAL A 119 0.03 -3.48 4.10
CA VAL A 119 -1.15 -4.10 3.45
C VAL A 119 -1.98 -4.87 4.46
N GLY A 120 -1.31 -5.61 5.34
CA GLY A 120 -1.93 -6.33 6.45
C GLY A 120 -2.59 -5.42 7.49
N LEU A 121 -1.94 -4.29 7.80
CA LEU A 121 -2.49 -3.26 8.67
C LEU A 121 -3.76 -2.65 8.08
N MET A 122 -3.76 -2.23 6.81
CA MET A 122 -4.97 -1.74 6.13
C MET A 122 -6.09 -2.77 6.15
N THR A 123 -5.75 -4.05 5.95
CA THR A 123 -6.70 -5.16 5.99
C THR A 123 -7.25 -5.40 7.40
N THR A 124 -6.47 -5.12 8.44
CA THR A 124 -6.88 -5.21 9.84
C THR A 124 -7.98 -4.19 10.18
N TYR A 125 -7.92 -2.98 9.61
CA TYR A 125 -9.03 -2.00 9.70
C TYR A 125 -10.33 -2.53 9.07
N VAL A 126 -10.23 -3.23 7.93
CA VAL A 126 -11.41 -3.83 7.27
C VAL A 126 -12.05 -4.92 8.12
N PHE A 127 -11.24 -5.75 8.78
CA PHE A 127 -11.77 -6.80 9.64
C PHE A 127 -12.24 -6.30 11.00
N GLY A 128 -11.67 -5.17 11.44
CA GLY A 128 -11.88 -4.59 12.75
C GLY A 128 -11.02 -5.29 13.80
N PHE A 129 -10.40 -4.50 14.66
CA PHE A 129 -9.69 -4.95 15.85
C PHE A 129 -10.46 -4.48 17.09
N LYS A 130 -10.36 -5.24 18.18
CA LYS A 130 -11.05 -4.92 19.45
C LYS A 130 -10.17 -4.13 20.43
N ASP A 131 -8.88 -4.01 20.16
CA ASP A 131 -7.88 -3.44 21.08
C ASP A 131 -6.65 -2.99 20.28
N ASP A 132 -6.14 -1.78 20.55
CA ASP A 132 -4.94 -1.20 19.91
C ASP A 132 -3.69 -2.08 20.10
N ARG A 133 -3.64 -2.87 21.17
CA ARG A 133 -2.56 -3.87 21.37
C ARG A 133 -2.53 -4.95 20.29
N THR A 134 -3.68 -5.20 19.65
CA THR A 134 -3.79 -6.14 18.51
C THR A 134 -3.10 -5.60 17.27
N PHE A 135 -3.08 -4.27 17.09
CA PHE A 135 -2.41 -3.60 15.97
C PHE A 135 -0.89 -3.85 16.03
N ASN A 136 -0.28 -3.60 17.18
CA ASN A 136 1.14 -3.89 17.40
C ASN A 136 1.47 -5.38 17.24
N TYR A 137 0.53 -6.26 17.61
CA TYR A 137 0.70 -7.71 17.44
C TYR A 137 0.62 -8.14 15.98
N ALA A 138 -0.22 -7.48 15.15
CA ALA A 138 -0.32 -7.75 13.72
C ALA A 138 0.99 -7.37 12.98
N VAL A 139 1.55 -6.20 13.31
CA VAL A 139 2.88 -5.76 12.83
C VAL A 139 3.96 -6.79 13.19
N ASP A 140 3.97 -7.24 14.45
CA ASP A 140 4.96 -8.22 14.93
C ASP A 140 4.76 -9.62 14.30
N LEU A 141 3.53 -9.98 13.90
CA LEU A 141 3.25 -11.26 13.22
C LEU A 141 3.71 -11.27 11.77
N GLU A 142 3.59 -10.14 11.08
CA GLU A 142 3.95 -9.99 9.67
C GLU A 142 5.47 -9.83 9.48
N LEU A 143 6.18 -9.30 10.47
CA LEU A 143 7.64 -9.25 10.51
C LEU A 143 8.30 -10.58 10.92
N ARG A 144 7.53 -11.59 11.33
CA ARG A 144 8.00 -12.95 11.58
C ARG A 144 8.09 -13.73 10.26
N CYS A 145 8.94 -13.28 9.34
CA CYS A 145 9.48 -14.15 8.31
C CYS A 145 10.34 -15.22 9.00
N LYS A 146 9.85 -16.46 9.00
CA LYS A 146 10.64 -17.66 9.31
C LYS A 146 11.55 -18.01 8.15
#